data_AF-A0A374BUQ8-F1
#
_entry.id   AF-A0A374BUQ8-F1
#
_cell.length_a   1.000
_cell.length_b   1.000
_cell.length_c   1.000
_cell.angle_alpha   90.00
_cell.angle_beta   90.00
_cell.angle_gamma   90.00
#
_symmetry.space_group_name_H-M   'P 1'
#
loop_
_entity.id
_entity.type
_entity.pdbx_description
1 polymer ?
#
loop_
_entity_poly.entity_id
_entity_poly.type
_entity_poly.pdbx_seq_one_letter_code
_entity_poly.pdbx_strand_id
1 'polypeptide(L)'
;MQEVIFMKISDTKKLAAITAAFFITVTAFSGCSESANSSQTTSSVSQAAKSDIDASIAAEDTDVGYDEESSVGITFADGSAAIDGEGATAEGETVTISQAGTYILSGTATNGRIIVSADKTAEIKLIFNGVDITCADNTPLLVSKAKKVYIVLEDGTENVLTDSASYSLGEDDSNTDGAIFSKADLTINGSGTLTVNANYNPV
;
A
#
# COMPACT_ATOMS: atom_id res chain seq x y z
N MET A 1 -47.56 35.04 12.71
CA MET A 1 -47.27 35.18 14.16
C MET A 1 -45.79 34.86 14.35
N GLN A 2 -45.05 35.84 14.87
CA GLN A 2 -43.71 35.82 15.46
C GLN A 2 -42.53 35.13 14.74
N GLU A 3 -41.61 35.98 14.27
CA GLU A 3 -40.15 35.78 14.36
C GLU A 3 -39.73 35.29 15.76
N VAL A 4 -38.69 34.46 15.88
CA VAL A 4 -37.61 34.66 16.86
C VAL A 4 -36.28 34.01 16.41
N ILE A 5 -35.37 34.84 15.88
CA ILE A 5 -33.95 35.04 16.27
C ILE A 5 -32.89 33.92 16.10
N PHE A 6 -31.89 34.25 15.27
CA PHE A 6 -30.50 33.77 15.20
C PHE A 6 -29.74 33.82 16.54
N MET A 7 -28.83 32.87 16.81
CA MET A 7 -27.51 33.22 17.35
C MET A 7 -26.48 32.08 17.20
N LYS A 8 -25.32 32.45 16.64
CA LYS A 8 -24.04 31.72 16.55
C LYS A 8 -23.59 31.10 17.88
N ILE A 9 -23.02 29.90 17.81
CA ILE A 9 -22.05 29.42 18.80
C ILE A 9 -20.66 29.41 18.14
N SER A 10 -19.77 30.13 18.79
CA SER A 10 -18.43 30.55 18.39
C SER A 10 -17.37 29.47 18.53
N ASP A 11 -16.38 29.53 17.63
CA ASP A 11 -15.11 28.81 17.66
C ASP A 11 -14.44 28.83 19.03
N THR A 12 -14.09 27.66 19.55
CA THR A 12 -13.23 27.56 20.75
C THR A 12 -11.83 27.12 20.32
N LYS A 13 -10.99 28.10 19.97
CA LYS A 13 -9.54 27.93 19.89
C LYS A 13 -9.00 27.80 21.32
N LYS A 14 -8.51 26.61 21.71
CA LYS A 14 -7.77 26.44 22.96
C LYS A 14 -6.31 26.83 22.74
N LEU A 15 -5.96 28.01 23.26
CA LEU A 15 -4.61 28.41 23.65
C LEU A 15 -4.22 27.65 24.92
N ALA A 16 -3.04 27.01 24.91
CA ALA A 16 -2.28 26.72 26.11
C ALA A 16 -0.79 26.84 25.78
N ALA A 17 -0.25 28.04 26.03
CA ALA A 17 1.16 28.27 26.20
C ALA A 17 1.53 27.95 27.65
N ILE A 18 2.52 27.09 27.87
CA ILE A 18 3.25 27.02 29.15
C ILE A 18 4.75 27.09 28.85
N THR A 19 5.30 28.15 29.39
CA THR A 19 6.69 28.59 29.43
C THR A 19 7.56 27.79 30.39
N ALA A 20 8.84 27.68 29.99
CA ALA A 20 10.06 27.86 30.79
C ALA A 20 10.61 26.75 31.72
N ALA A 21 11.90 26.47 31.47
CA ALA A 21 13.05 26.33 32.39
C ALA A 21 13.81 25.00 32.16
N PHE A 22 14.93 25.02 31.43
CA PHE A 22 16.29 25.31 31.91
C PHE A 22 16.82 24.27 32.90
N PHE A 23 17.59 23.27 32.42
CA PHE A 23 18.74 22.74 33.15
C PHE A 23 19.84 22.27 32.19
N ILE A 24 20.99 22.91 32.35
CA ILE A 24 22.30 22.62 31.75
C ILE A 24 22.91 21.43 32.49
N THR A 25 23.42 20.44 31.76
CA THR A 25 24.57 19.65 32.22
C THR A 25 25.38 19.18 31.01
N VAL A 26 26.49 19.89 30.78
CA VAL A 26 27.63 19.45 29.97
C VAL A 26 28.51 18.58 30.88
N THR A 27 28.76 17.34 30.48
CA THR A 27 29.89 16.56 30.98
C THR A 27 30.64 16.00 29.79
N ALA A 28 31.74 16.68 29.44
CA ALA A 28 32.79 16.13 28.61
C ALA A 28 33.67 15.22 29.47
N PHE A 29 33.87 13.97 29.03
CA PHE A 29 34.95 13.13 29.54
C PHE A 29 35.77 12.65 28.36
N SER A 30 37.00 13.17 28.26
CA SER A 30 38.05 12.65 27.39
C SER A 30 38.61 11.38 28.02
N GLY A 31 38.38 10.23 27.37
CA GLY A 31 39.07 8.99 27.65
C GLY A 31 39.76 8.51 26.36
N CYS A 32 41.09 8.53 26.35
CA CYS A 32 41.92 8.11 25.23
C CYS A 32 43.04 7.21 25.76
N SER A 33 43.02 5.93 25.37
CA SER A 33 44.16 5.01 25.18
C SER A 33 43.58 3.66 24.70
N GLU A 34 43.76 3.32 23.41
CA GLU A 34 44.76 2.37 22.86
C GLU A 34 44.60 0.93 23.39
N SER A 35 44.54 -0.16 22.60
CA SER A 35 44.72 -0.39 21.17
C SER A 35 44.29 -1.85 20.89
N ALA A 36 43.53 -2.14 19.82
CA ALA A 36 43.49 -3.48 19.20
C ALA A 36 42.80 -3.46 17.81
N ASN A 37 43.65 -3.42 16.79
CA ASN A 37 43.54 -4.16 15.53
C ASN A 37 42.34 -3.92 14.59
N SER A 38 42.61 -3.10 13.58
CA SER A 38 42.54 -3.45 12.15
C SER A 38 41.40 -4.36 11.68
N SER A 39 40.42 -3.77 11.00
CA SER A 39 40.23 -4.06 9.57
C SER A 39 39.41 -2.95 8.92
N GLN A 40 40.13 -2.06 8.26
CA GLN A 40 39.59 -1.14 7.29
C GLN A 40 39.20 -1.98 6.06
N THR A 41 37.95 -2.40 5.97
CA THR A 41 37.39 -2.91 4.71
C THR A 41 37.11 -1.71 3.82
N THR A 42 38.16 -1.18 3.21
CA THR A 42 38.05 -0.51 1.91
C THR A 42 37.63 -1.56 0.91
N SER A 43 36.32 -1.67 0.66
CA SER A 43 35.81 -2.37 -0.51
C SER A 43 36.31 -1.63 -1.74
N SER A 44 37.41 -2.09 -2.30
CA SER A 44 37.83 -1.77 -3.66
C SER A 44 36.72 -2.24 -4.59
N VAL A 45 35.84 -1.33 -5.00
CA VAL A 45 34.93 -1.55 -6.11
C VAL A 45 35.81 -1.56 -7.35
N SER A 46 36.19 -2.76 -7.78
CA SER A 46 36.73 -2.97 -9.13
C SER A 46 35.69 -2.46 -10.12
N GLN A 47 36.03 -1.39 -10.85
CA GLN A 47 35.27 -0.93 -12.01
C GLN A 47 35.28 -2.05 -13.06
N ALA A 48 34.29 -2.93 -12.99
CA ALA A 48 33.89 -3.74 -14.11
C ALA A 48 33.21 -2.82 -15.12
N ALA A 49 33.55 -3.00 -16.40
CA ALA A 49 33.09 -2.20 -17.51
C ALA A 49 31.57 -1.93 -17.44
N LYS A 50 31.20 -0.65 -17.50
CA LYS A 50 29.83 -0.19 -17.66
C LYS A 50 29.33 -0.68 -19.02
N SER A 51 28.72 -1.87 -19.04
CA SER A 51 27.70 -2.17 -20.04
C SER A 51 26.60 -1.16 -19.78
N ASP A 52 26.26 -0.34 -20.76
CA ASP A 52 25.11 0.54 -20.67
C ASP A 52 23.87 -0.35 -20.51
N ILE A 53 23.47 -0.59 -19.26
CA ILE A 53 22.17 -1.14 -18.94
C ILE A 53 21.20 -0.04 -19.36
N ASP A 54 20.49 -0.27 -20.47
CA ASP A 54 19.32 0.51 -20.83
C ASP A 54 18.25 0.28 -19.76
N ALA A 55 18.36 1.02 -18.67
CA ALA A 55 17.43 1.01 -17.54
C ALA A 55 16.23 1.92 -17.82
N SER A 56 15.83 2.05 -19.09
CA SER A 56 14.66 2.82 -19.48
C SER A 56 13.40 2.08 -19.00
N ILE A 57 12.76 2.63 -17.98
CA ILE A 57 11.43 2.20 -17.52
C ILE A 57 10.39 2.74 -18.50
N ALA A 58 9.40 1.92 -18.86
CA ALA A 58 8.31 2.36 -19.74
C ALA A 58 7.57 3.54 -19.08
N ALA A 59 7.18 4.54 -19.87
CA ALA A 59 6.56 5.76 -19.34
C ALA A 59 5.29 5.45 -18.51
N GLU A 60 4.49 4.48 -18.98
CA GLU A 60 3.30 3.99 -18.27
C GLU A 60 3.59 3.37 -16.90
N ASP A 61 4.79 2.82 -16.67
CA ASP A 61 5.17 2.23 -15.37
C ASP A 61 5.58 3.28 -14.34
N THR A 62 5.86 4.51 -14.80
CA THR A 62 6.14 5.66 -13.95
C THR A 62 4.92 6.58 -13.76
N ASP A 63 3.83 6.32 -14.46
CA ASP A 63 2.60 7.10 -14.32
C ASP A 63 1.88 6.74 -13.02
N VAL A 64 1.86 7.71 -12.11
CA VAL A 64 1.13 7.66 -10.83
C VAL A 64 -0.15 8.50 -10.87
N GLY A 65 -0.40 9.22 -11.96
CA GLY A 65 -1.57 10.07 -12.08
C GLY A 65 -2.85 9.26 -12.26
N TYR A 66 -3.93 9.76 -11.68
CA TYR A 66 -5.29 9.27 -11.92
C TYR A 66 -6.30 10.40 -11.72
N ASP A 67 -7.51 10.19 -12.23
CA ASP A 67 -8.62 11.11 -12.07
C ASP A 67 -9.62 10.52 -11.06
N GLU A 68 -9.79 11.18 -9.93
CA GLU A 68 -10.67 10.72 -8.85
C GLU A 68 -12.13 10.62 -9.30
N GLU A 69 -12.61 11.54 -10.13
CA GLU A 69 -14.03 11.61 -10.52
C GLU A 69 -14.45 10.47 -11.47
N SER A 70 -13.51 9.95 -12.26
CA SER A 70 -13.74 8.81 -13.15
C SER A 70 -13.33 7.47 -12.55
N SER A 71 -12.81 7.47 -11.32
CA SER A 71 -12.38 6.26 -10.62
C SER A 71 -13.51 5.64 -9.80
N VAL A 72 -13.46 4.32 -9.64
CA VAL A 72 -14.42 3.56 -8.84
C VAL A 72 -13.93 3.49 -7.40
N GLY A 73 -14.74 3.95 -6.46
CA GLY A 73 -14.43 3.89 -5.03
C GLY A 73 -14.70 2.50 -4.46
N ILE A 74 -13.75 1.92 -3.72
CA ILE A 74 -13.92 0.67 -3.00
C ILE A 74 -13.47 0.88 -1.54
N THR A 75 -14.40 0.75 -0.61
CA THR A 75 -14.13 0.93 0.82
C THR A 75 -14.42 -0.36 1.58
N PHE A 76 -13.37 -0.92 2.18
CA PHE A 76 -13.42 -2.12 3.01
C PHE A 76 -13.84 -1.78 4.44
N ALA A 77 -14.63 -2.67 5.03
CA ALA A 77 -14.97 -2.71 6.44
C ALA A 77 -15.10 -4.17 6.88
N ASP A 78 -14.96 -4.48 8.17
CA ASP A 78 -15.22 -5.84 8.65
C ASP A 78 -16.65 -6.29 8.28
N GLY A 79 -16.75 -7.44 7.63
CA GLY A 79 -17.94 -8.06 7.10
C GLY A 79 -18.41 -7.56 5.73
N SER A 80 -17.82 -6.53 5.12
CA SER A 80 -18.34 -5.94 3.87
C SER A 80 -17.33 -5.11 3.06
N ALA A 81 -17.64 -4.88 1.79
CA ALA A 81 -17.00 -3.85 0.98
C ALA A 81 -18.07 -3.05 0.22
N ALA A 82 -17.98 -1.72 0.32
CA ALA A 82 -18.82 -0.81 -0.45
C ALA A 82 -18.14 -0.45 -1.76
N ILE A 83 -18.90 -0.43 -2.86
CA ILE A 83 -18.41 -0.09 -4.21
C ILE A 83 -19.24 1.08 -4.72
N ASP A 84 -18.57 2.15 -5.15
CA ASP A 84 -19.17 3.32 -5.79
C ASP A 84 -18.72 3.39 -7.25
N GLY A 85 -19.52 2.78 -8.13
CA GLY A 85 -19.26 2.66 -9.56
C GLY A 85 -19.50 1.24 -10.10
N GLU A 86 -19.14 1.04 -11.36
CA GLU A 86 -19.23 -0.26 -12.04
C GLU A 86 -17.85 -0.92 -12.16
N GLY A 87 -17.80 -2.16 -12.64
CA GLY A 87 -16.54 -2.86 -12.93
C GLY A 87 -16.03 -3.79 -11.82
N ALA A 88 -16.57 -3.66 -10.61
CA ALA A 88 -16.28 -4.55 -9.48
C ALA A 88 -17.56 -5.07 -8.80
N THR A 89 -17.44 -6.20 -8.11
CA THR A 89 -18.50 -6.79 -7.27
C THR A 89 -17.94 -7.16 -5.90
N ALA A 90 -18.76 -7.08 -4.85
CA ALA A 90 -18.38 -7.47 -3.49
C ALA A 90 -19.26 -8.63 -2.98
N GLU A 91 -18.63 -9.63 -2.39
CA GLU A 91 -19.26 -10.69 -1.60
C GLU A 91 -18.61 -10.71 -0.21
N GLY A 92 -19.30 -10.11 0.78
CA GLY A 92 -18.69 -9.84 2.08
C GLY A 92 -17.48 -8.91 1.92
N GLU A 93 -16.32 -9.34 2.42
CA GLU A 93 -15.04 -8.61 2.33
C GLU A 93 -14.21 -9.01 1.09
N THR A 94 -14.75 -9.87 0.21
CA THR A 94 -14.10 -10.23 -1.05
C THR A 94 -14.59 -9.35 -2.18
N VAL A 95 -13.68 -8.58 -2.77
CA VAL A 95 -13.93 -7.73 -3.93
C VAL A 95 -13.34 -8.38 -5.17
N THR A 96 -14.15 -8.52 -6.22
CA THR A 96 -13.71 -8.99 -7.54
C THR A 96 -13.81 -7.86 -8.56
N ILE A 97 -12.68 -7.47 -9.14
CA ILE A 97 -12.56 -6.48 -10.21
C ILE A 97 -12.51 -7.22 -11.55
N SER A 98 -13.44 -6.89 -12.45
CA SER A 98 -13.67 -7.64 -13.69
C SER A 98 -13.58 -6.78 -14.96
N GLN A 99 -13.46 -5.46 -14.83
CA GLN A 99 -13.37 -4.53 -15.95
C GLN A 99 -12.11 -3.67 -15.86
N ALA A 100 -11.61 -3.23 -17.02
CA ALA A 100 -10.53 -2.24 -17.09
C ALA A 100 -10.95 -0.93 -16.41
N GLY A 101 -10.00 -0.22 -15.81
CA GLY A 101 -10.28 1.05 -15.14
C GLY A 101 -9.40 1.32 -13.94
N THR A 102 -9.71 2.42 -13.25
CA THR A 102 -9.05 2.85 -12.03
C THR A 102 -9.96 2.64 -10.83
N TYR A 103 -9.42 2.07 -9.77
CA TYR A 103 -10.13 1.73 -8.55
C TYR A 103 -9.39 2.32 -7.36
N ILE A 104 -10.05 3.12 -6.53
CA ILE A 104 -9.49 3.72 -5.32
C ILE A 104 -9.90 2.87 -4.12
N LEU A 105 -8.94 2.18 -3.51
CA LEU A 105 -9.14 1.24 -2.44
C LEU A 105 -8.74 1.87 -1.10
N SER A 106 -9.61 1.74 -0.10
CA SER A 106 -9.40 2.28 1.25
C SER A 106 -10.09 1.40 2.31
N GLY A 107 -9.75 1.63 3.57
CA GLY A 107 -10.42 0.98 4.71
C GLY A 107 -9.75 -0.32 5.15
N THR A 108 -10.39 -1.02 6.08
CA THR A 108 -9.80 -2.16 6.79
C THR A 108 -10.73 -3.37 6.74
N ALA A 109 -10.15 -4.55 6.50
CA ALA A 109 -10.88 -5.82 6.53
C ALA A 109 -10.00 -6.94 7.11
N THR A 110 -10.51 -7.66 8.11
CA THR A 110 -9.78 -8.75 8.80
C THR A 110 -9.83 -10.10 8.08
N ASN A 111 -10.71 -10.25 7.10
CA ASN A 111 -10.78 -11.37 6.16
C ASN A 111 -11.06 -10.89 4.73
N GLY A 112 -10.40 -9.80 4.33
CA GLY A 112 -10.57 -9.17 3.04
C GLY A 112 -9.75 -9.82 1.92
N ARG A 113 -10.28 -9.74 0.70
CA ARG A 113 -9.59 -10.21 -0.51
C ARG A 113 -9.87 -9.29 -1.68
N ILE A 114 -8.85 -8.98 -2.45
CA ILE A 114 -8.93 -8.26 -3.72
C ILE A 114 -8.58 -9.25 -4.83
N ILE A 115 -9.52 -9.52 -5.73
CA ILE A 115 -9.34 -10.42 -6.85
C ILE A 115 -9.47 -9.63 -8.15
N VAL A 116 -8.43 -9.63 -8.98
CA VAL A 116 -8.47 -9.08 -10.34
C VAL A 116 -8.63 -10.22 -11.34
N SER A 117 -9.80 -10.28 -11.97
CA SER A 117 -10.17 -11.27 -12.98
C SER A 117 -10.91 -10.60 -14.14
N ALA A 118 -10.16 -9.84 -14.94
CA ALA A 118 -10.65 -9.08 -16.09
C ALA A 118 -10.16 -9.67 -17.41
N ASP A 119 -10.59 -9.10 -18.54
CA ASP A 119 -10.11 -9.51 -19.86
C ASP A 119 -8.57 -9.41 -20.00
N LYS A 120 -7.95 -10.26 -20.84
CA LYS A 120 -6.49 -10.26 -21.05
C LYS A 120 -5.96 -9.01 -21.77
N THR A 121 -6.85 -8.14 -22.25
CA THR A 121 -6.53 -6.82 -22.79
C THR A 121 -6.76 -5.69 -21.79
N ALA A 122 -7.38 -5.97 -20.64
CA ALA A 122 -7.72 -4.99 -19.63
C ALA A 122 -6.48 -4.53 -18.84
N GLU A 123 -6.31 -3.21 -18.76
CA GLU A 123 -5.37 -2.56 -17.85
C GLU A 123 -6.13 -2.03 -16.65
N ILE A 124 -5.62 -2.30 -15.46
CA ILE A 124 -6.28 -1.98 -14.20
C ILE A 124 -5.30 -1.22 -13.32
N LYS A 125 -5.76 -0.10 -12.75
CA LYS A 125 -5.00 0.71 -11.81
C LYS A 125 -5.67 0.65 -10.45
N LEU A 126 -4.99 0.07 -9.47
CA LEU A 126 -5.40 -0.01 -8.08
C LEU A 126 -4.70 1.12 -7.32
N ILE A 127 -5.44 2.14 -6.92
CA ILE A 127 -4.94 3.21 -6.06
C ILE A 127 -5.11 2.75 -4.62
N PHE A 128 -4.00 2.52 -3.93
CA PHE A 128 -3.97 2.15 -2.53
C PHE A 128 -3.93 3.42 -1.69
N ASN A 129 -5.08 3.77 -1.13
CA ASN A 129 -5.32 5.01 -0.38
C ASN A 129 -5.72 4.69 1.07
N GLY A 130 -4.78 4.10 1.81
CA GLY A 130 -4.99 3.72 3.21
C GLY A 130 -5.77 2.40 3.37
N VAL A 131 -5.37 1.38 2.62
CA VAL A 131 -5.98 0.04 2.69
C VAL A 131 -5.21 -0.86 3.67
N ASP A 132 -5.92 -1.53 4.59
CA ASP A 132 -5.35 -2.52 5.52
C ASP A 132 -6.14 -3.83 5.44
N ILE A 133 -5.61 -4.79 4.69
CA ILE A 133 -6.28 -6.07 4.42
C ILE A 133 -5.51 -7.20 5.07
N THR A 134 -6.19 -7.92 5.95
CA THR A 134 -5.78 -9.26 6.38
C THR A 134 -6.66 -10.29 5.69
N CYS A 135 -6.06 -11.32 5.12
CA CYS A 135 -6.78 -12.48 4.60
C CYS A 135 -6.54 -13.68 5.52
N ALA A 136 -7.60 -14.27 6.07
CA ALA A 136 -7.47 -15.30 7.10
C ALA A 136 -7.07 -16.68 6.55
N ASP A 137 -7.33 -16.95 5.27
CA ASP A 137 -7.19 -18.28 4.67
C ASP A 137 -6.54 -18.29 3.27
N ASN A 138 -6.06 -17.15 2.76
CA ASN A 138 -5.51 -17.04 1.41
C ASN A 138 -4.60 -15.80 1.25
N THR A 139 -4.30 -15.44 -0.01
CA THR A 139 -3.67 -14.18 -0.40
C THR A 139 -4.68 -13.02 -0.37
N PRO A 140 -4.31 -11.85 0.18
CA PRO A 140 -5.14 -10.66 0.18
C PRO A 140 -5.24 -9.99 -1.20
N LEU A 141 -4.26 -10.16 -2.10
CA LEU A 141 -4.33 -9.67 -3.48
C LEU A 141 -3.96 -10.76 -4.49
N LEU A 142 -4.96 -11.17 -5.27
CA LEU A 142 -4.82 -12.13 -6.36
C LEU A 142 -5.14 -11.48 -7.71
N VAL A 143 -4.16 -11.39 -8.60
CA VAL A 143 -4.39 -11.05 -10.02
C VAL A 143 -4.40 -12.34 -10.81
N SER A 144 -5.59 -12.88 -11.04
CA SER A 144 -5.76 -14.13 -11.78
C SER A 144 -5.73 -13.92 -13.29
N LYS A 145 -6.25 -12.79 -13.78
CA LYS A 145 -6.33 -12.47 -15.21
C LYS A 145 -6.45 -10.97 -15.45
N ALA A 146 -5.53 -10.42 -16.24
CA ALA A 146 -5.54 -9.06 -16.79
C ALA A 146 -4.47 -8.97 -17.90
N LYS A 147 -4.38 -7.84 -18.60
CA LYS A 147 -3.17 -7.50 -19.38
C LYS A 147 -2.06 -7.08 -18.44
N LYS A 148 -2.35 -6.08 -17.60
CA LYS A 148 -1.41 -5.43 -16.68
C LYS A 148 -2.17 -4.80 -15.53
N VAL A 149 -1.59 -4.88 -14.33
CA VAL A 149 -2.09 -4.23 -13.13
C VAL A 149 -1.06 -3.26 -12.60
N TYR A 150 -1.51 -2.06 -12.26
CA TYR A 150 -0.72 -1.04 -11.58
C TYR A 150 -1.23 -0.91 -10.16
N ILE A 151 -0.33 -0.99 -9.18
CA ILE A 151 -0.60 -0.60 -7.79
C ILE A 151 0.07 0.75 -7.59
N VAL A 152 -0.73 1.80 -7.40
CA VAL A 152 -0.25 3.15 -7.12
C VAL A 152 -0.46 3.41 -5.65
N LEU A 153 0.63 3.67 -4.92
CA LEU A 153 0.61 4.00 -3.50
C LEU A 153 0.38 5.50 -3.33
N GLU A 154 -0.80 5.88 -2.87
CA GLU A 154 -1.20 7.28 -2.72
C GLU A 154 -0.30 8.00 -1.70
N ASP A 155 0.07 9.25 -2.00
CA ASP A 155 1.02 10.01 -1.20
C ASP A 155 0.54 10.19 0.25
N GLY A 156 1.46 10.03 1.20
CA GLY A 156 1.14 10.17 2.62
C GLY A 156 0.25 9.07 3.21
N THR A 157 -0.04 7.99 2.47
CA THR A 157 -0.84 6.86 2.96
C THR A 157 0.03 5.66 3.36
N GLU A 158 -0.48 4.89 4.32
CA GLU A 158 0.08 3.60 4.72
C GLU A 158 -0.88 2.49 4.31
N ASN A 159 -0.36 1.49 3.61
CA ASN A 159 -1.13 0.37 3.12
C ASN A 159 -0.52 -0.93 3.63
N VAL A 160 -1.36 -1.86 4.07
CA VAL A 160 -0.93 -3.12 4.68
C VAL A 160 -1.67 -4.26 4.02
N LEU A 161 -0.93 -5.26 3.54
CA LEU A 161 -1.47 -6.52 3.09
C LEU A 161 -0.87 -7.64 3.93
N THR A 162 -1.72 -8.41 4.60
CA THR A 162 -1.35 -9.53 5.45
C THR A 162 -2.00 -10.80 4.92
N ASP A 163 -1.20 -11.79 4.53
CA ASP A 163 -1.71 -13.08 4.10
C ASP A 163 -1.89 -14.06 5.26
N SER A 164 -2.49 -15.21 4.96
CA SER A 164 -2.59 -16.32 5.91
C SER A 164 -1.31 -17.16 5.94
N ALA A 165 -1.00 -17.74 7.09
CA ALA A 165 0.05 -18.75 7.22
C ALA A 165 -0.22 -20.04 6.43
N SER A 166 -1.47 -20.25 6.00
CA SER A 166 -1.88 -21.40 5.20
C SER A 166 -2.94 -21.02 4.18
N TYR A 167 -2.81 -21.50 2.94
CA TYR A 167 -3.75 -21.17 1.88
C TYR A 167 -4.74 -22.30 1.59
N SER A 168 -6.02 -21.94 1.52
CA SER A 168 -7.07 -22.78 0.98
C SER A 168 -7.18 -22.56 -0.54
N LEU A 169 -6.38 -23.33 -1.29
CA LEU A 169 -6.29 -23.18 -2.76
C LEU A 169 -7.33 -24.04 -3.50
N GLY A 170 -7.98 -23.44 -4.50
CA GLY A 170 -8.73 -24.16 -5.53
C GLY A 170 -7.84 -24.54 -6.71
N GLU A 171 -8.38 -25.31 -7.66
CA GLU A 171 -7.65 -25.76 -8.85
C GLU A 171 -7.06 -24.60 -9.65
N ASP A 172 -7.85 -23.55 -9.86
CA ASP A 172 -7.47 -22.38 -10.67
C ASP A 172 -6.34 -21.57 -10.03
N ASP A 173 -6.18 -21.62 -8.71
CA ASP A 173 -5.21 -20.81 -7.95
C ASP A 173 -4.20 -21.67 -7.18
N SER A 174 -4.04 -22.93 -7.61
CA SER A 174 -3.20 -23.96 -6.99
C SER A 174 -1.72 -23.60 -6.85
N ASN A 175 -1.24 -22.58 -7.57
CA ASN A 175 0.13 -22.09 -7.50
C ASN A 175 0.27 -20.75 -6.78
N THR A 176 -0.78 -20.25 -6.13
CA THR A 176 -0.71 -19.00 -5.35
C THR A 176 0.19 -19.19 -4.14
N ASP A 177 1.25 -18.40 -4.05
CA ASP A 177 2.30 -18.57 -3.06
C ASP A 177 2.86 -17.28 -2.45
N GLY A 178 2.15 -16.15 -2.59
CA GLY A 178 2.55 -14.88 -1.98
C GLY A 178 1.37 -13.99 -1.59
N ALA A 179 1.62 -13.05 -0.67
CA ALA A 179 0.63 -12.08 -0.21
C ALA A 179 0.13 -11.12 -1.31
N ILE A 180 0.94 -10.93 -2.35
CA ILE A 180 0.52 -10.35 -3.62
C ILE A 180 0.91 -11.35 -4.69
N PHE A 181 -0.08 -11.96 -5.33
CA PHE A 181 0.15 -12.96 -6.37
C PHE A 181 -0.45 -12.50 -7.68
N SER A 182 0.36 -12.50 -8.75
CA SER A 182 -0.10 -12.07 -10.07
C SER A 182 0.32 -13.04 -11.17
N LYS A 183 -0.65 -13.43 -12.00
CA LYS A 183 -0.44 -14.15 -13.27
C LYS A 183 -0.27 -13.21 -14.48
N ALA A 184 -0.42 -11.89 -14.26
CA ALA A 184 -0.23 -10.85 -15.27
C ALA A 184 0.94 -9.93 -14.88
N ASP A 185 1.34 -9.04 -15.79
CA ASP A 185 2.32 -8.00 -15.48
C ASP A 185 1.81 -7.11 -14.34
N LEU A 186 2.68 -6.85 -13.37
CA LEU A 186 2.36 -6.05 -12.20
C LEU A 186 3.43 -4.96 -12.01
N THR A 187 2.97 -3.72 -11.89
CA THR A 187 3.80 -2.57 -11.54
C THR A 187 3.35 -2.04 -10.19
N ILE A 188 4.31 -1.71 -9.31
CA ILE A 188 4.03 -1.00 -8.05
C ILE A 188 4.83 0.30 -8.08
N ASN A 189 4.15 1.43 -7.89
CA ASN A 189 4.73 2.76 -7.91
C ASN A 189 3.98 3.70 -6.95
N GLY A 190 4.30 5.00 -6.97
CA GLY A 190 3.77 5.98 -6.01
C GLY A 190 4.75 6.26 -4.86
N SER A 191 4.38 7.22 -3.99
CA SER A 191 5.20 7.67 -2.86
C SER A 191 4.67 7.22 -1.49
N GLY A 192 3.48 6.62 -1.45
CA GLY A 192 2.94 6.00 -0.23
C GLY A 192 3.74 4.79 0.24
N THR A 193 3.34 4.25 1.39
CA THR A 193 3.97 3.05 1.97
C THR A 193 3.12 1.82 1.72
N LEU A 194 3.77 0.71 1.39
CA LEU A 194 3.17 -0.62 1.32
C LEU A 194 3.96 -1.57 2.24
N THR A 195 3.29 -2.09 3.26
CA THR A 195 3.79 -3.17 4.11
C THR A 195 3.15 -4.48 3.67
N VAL A 196 3.99 -5.48 3.37
CA VAL A 196 3.55 -6.81 2.97
C VAL A 196 3.96 -7.82 4.04
N ASN A 197 3.00 -8.31 4.80
CA ASN A 197 3.19 -9.35 5.81
C ASN A 197 2.89 -10.72 5.17
N ALA A 198 3.92 -11.29 4.55
CA ALA A 198 3.85 -12.62 3.95
C ALA A 198 4.18 -13.70 4.99
N ASN A 199 3.13 -14.28 5.57
CA ASN A 199 3.15 -15.38 6.52
C ASN A 199 3.10 -16.74 5.83
N TYR A 200 2.63 -16.81 4.59
CA TYR A 200 2.57 -18.06 3.83
C TYR A 200 3.98 -18.60 3.56
N ASN A 201 4.28 -19.73 4.19
CA ASN A 201 5.48 -20.55 4.03
C ASN A 201 6.82 -19.84 4.39
N PRO A 202 7.36 -20.01 5.61
CA PRO A 202 8.71 -19.56 5.92
C PRO A 202 9.73 -20.34 5.07
N VAL A 203 10.53 -19.61 4.29
CA VAL A 203 11.69 -20.13 3.54
C VAL A 203 12.65 -20.89 4.46
#